data_AF-A0A9Q2S1P0-F1
#
_entry.id   AF-A0A9Q2S1P0-F1
#
_cell.length_a   1.000
_cell.length_b   1.000
_cell.length_c   1.000
_cell.angle_alpha   90.00
_cell.angle_beta   90.00
_cell.angle_gamma   90.00
#
_symmetry.space_group_name_H-M   'P 1'
#
loop_
_entity.id
_entity.type
_entity.pdbx_description
1 polymer ?
#
loop_
_entity_poly.entity_id
_entity_poly.type
_entity_poly.pdbx_seq_one_letter_code
_entity_poly.pdbx_strand_id
1 'polypeptide(L)'
;MPHFDLVIVGAGTSGMPCAIEAVAAGAKVCVIEQSDRPGGTLHVSLGQMSGAGTRLQAHAGIADDAVAHLADIERINGGTARRDLLHQTVPRQGSTIDWLMDHGFDMDPSCPAILHLHEAYTTARTYWGVNGGLSVLKVVQPLFENAMAQPNASMRYNTHATALLTEGGRVTGLCLESEGAQEAITANAVVLATGGYGGNARMFERLTGRPLVTAALATSTGSGIEMGQAVGGRLVGADKYLPTYAGIPENADGEKVLWRHMPALTPQQRQPWELHLASDGRRFVREDTPSVDEREHALLALPDLQFWCVFSDAIQRAAPPLLPGWTKEELQVAWSNRPDFVTADDPQALALATGMDPTHLTSSLTAYAAACNGDALDPMGRNHCPMPIAGSGLRAIRMHGMVLKTPAGLDVTDRLEVRGDKGIIPGLYAVGEAMGGAALSGQGFVSGMSVTPALTLGRWLGTELGRSLSSHFERGQQL
;
A
#
# COMPACT_ATOMS: atom_id res chain seq x y z
N MET A 1 -17.82 17.38 29.23
CA MET A 1 -17.10 16.79 28.10
C MET A 1 -18.08 15.98 27.28
N PRO A 2 -18.21 16.16 25.95
CA PRO A 2 -19.04 15.28 25.12
C PRO A 2 -18.64 13.81 25.33
N HIS A 3 -19.64 12.92 25.37
CA HIS A 3 -19.45 11.48 25.55
C HIS A 3 -20.07 10.72 24.37
N PHE A 4 -19.34 9.71 23.89
CA PHE A 4 -19.71 8.84 22.78
C PHE A 4 -19.54 7.37 23.17
N ASP A 5 -20.28 6.48 22.53
CA ASP A 5 -20.01 5.05 22.68
C ASP A 5 -18.72 4.70 21.95
N LEU A 6 -18.58 5.18 20.72
CA LEU A 6 -17.44 4.91 19.87
C LEU A 6 -16.91 6.19 19.23
N VAL A 7 -15.60 6.39 19.31
CA VAL A 7 -14.89 7.40 18.53
C VAL A 7 -13.98 6.72 17.52
N ILE A 8 -14.08 7.12 16.25
CA ILE A 8 -13.25 6.61 15.15
C ILE A 8 -12.35 7.74 14.66
N VAL A 9 -11.04 7.50 14.64
CA VAL A 9 -10.06 8.48 14.16
C VAL A 9 -9.63 8.11 12.74
N GLY A 10 -9.98 8.96 11.78
CA GLY A 10 -9.75 8.81 10.35
C GLY A 10 -11.01 8.39 9.59
N ALA A 11 -11.40 9.16 8.57
CA ALA A 11 -12.50 8.87 7.66
C ALA A 11 -11.98 8.26 6.34
N GLY A 12 -11.06 7.31 6.44
CA GLY A 12 -10.47 6.60 5.30
C GLY A 12 -11.18 5.28 4.96
N THR A 13 -10.48 4.42 4.22
CA THR A 13 -10.98 3.12 3.72
C THR A 13 -11.49 2.19 4.82
N SER A 14 -10.94 2.23 6.03
CA SER A 14 -11.41 1.42 7.17
C SER A 14 -12.36 2.18 8.11
N GLY A 15 -12.16 3.49 8.29
CA GLY A 15 -12.93 4.28 9.24
C GLY A 15 -14.36 4.56 8.80
N MET A 16 -14.58 4.89 7.53
CA MET A 16 -15.93 5.09 6.98
C MET A 16 -16.81 3.84 7.13
N PRO A 17 -16.41 2.63 6.67
CA PRO A 17 -17.21 1.43 6.88
C PRO A 17 -17.43 1.07 8.35
N CYS A 18 -16.43 1.32 9.21
CA CYS A 18 -16.60 1.12 10.66
C CYS A 18 -17.70 2.02 11.22
N ALA A 19 -17.75 3.29 10.80
CA ALA A 19 -18.77 4.23 11.23
C ALA A 19 -20.16 3.86 10.70
N ILE A 20 -20.26 3.47 9.42
CA ILE A 20 -21.52 3.04 8.78
C ILE A 20 -22.16 1.92 9.61
N GLU A 21 -21.41 0.85 9.88
CA GLU A 21 -21.95 -0.33 10.57
C GLU A 21 -22.19 -0.07 12.07
N ALA A 22 -21.35 0.73 12.74
CA ALA A 22 -21.54 1.07 14.15
C ALA A 22 -22.78 1.93 14.39
N VAL A 23 -23.02 2.92 13.52
CA VAL A 23 -24.23 3.76 13.57
C VAL A 23 -25.48 2.92 13.29
N ALA A 24 -25.43 2.04 12.29
CA ALA A 24 -26.54 1.13 11.96
C ALA A 24 -26.87 0.16 13.12
N ALA A 25 -25.86 -0.20 13.93
CA ALA A 25 -26.03 -1.00 15.13
C ALA A 25 -26.47 -0.19 16.38
N GLY A 26 -26.72 1.12 16.23
CA GLY A 26 -27.32 1.98 17.25
C GLY A 26 -26.34 2.66 18.21
N ALA A 27 -25.01 2.52 18.03
CA ALA A 27 -24.04 3.20 18.88
C ALA A 27 -24.02 4.71 18.63
N LYS A 28 -23.72 5.51 19.66
CA LYS A 28 -23.44 6.93 19.53
C LYS A 28 -22.01 7.13 19.03
N VAL A 29 -21.84 7.55 17.78
CA VAL A 29 -20.55 7.59 17.09
C VAL A 29 -20.06 9.03 16.87
N CYS A 30 -18.76 9.25 17.06
CA CYS A 30 -18.06 10.43 16.55
C CYS A 30 -16.92 10.01 15.63
N VAL A 31 -16.81 10.62 14.46
CA VAL A 31 -15.67 10.43 13.56
C VAL A 31 -14.85 11.71 13.50
N ILE A 32 -13.54 11.57 13.66
CA ILE A 32 -12.56 12.66 13.65
C ILE A 32 -11.69 12.52 12.40
N GLU A 33 -11.64 13.54 11.55
CA GLU A 33 -10.79 13.58 10.35
C GLU A 33 -9.98 14.87 10.32
N GLN A 34 -8.68 14.73 10.12
CA GLN A 34 -7.76 15.85 10.05
C GLN A 34 -7.89 16.64 8.75
N SER A 35 -8.34 16.00 7.67
CA SER A 35 -8.55 16.63 6.36
C SER A 35 -9.90 17.34 6.29
N ASP A 36 -10.10 18.13 5.25
CA ASP A 36 -11.35 18.83 4.95
C ASP A 36 -12.40 17.93 4.27
N ARG A 37 -12.02 16.71 3.90
CA ARG A 37 -12.85 15.74 3.17
C ARG A 37 -12.50 14.29 3.57
N PRO A 38 -13.45 13.34 3.44
CA PRO A 38 -13.21 11.94 3.73
C PRO A 38 -12.50 11.23 2.57
N GLY A 39 -12.15 9.96 2.77
CA GLY A 39 -11.65 9.05 1.74
C GLY A 39 -10.19 8.67 1.90
N GLY A 40 -9.36 9.51 2.53
CA GLY A 40 -7.94 9.23 2.75
C GLY A 40 -7.24 8.77 1.45
N THR A 41 -6.55 7.64 1.51
CA THR A 41 -5.78 7.09 0.37
C THR A 41 -6.62 6.67 -0.84
N LEU A 42 -7.96 6.58 -0.73
CA LEU A 42 -8.81 6.28 -1.90
C LEU A 42 -8.72 7.34 -3.00
N HIS A 43 -8.31 8.57 -2.68
CA HIS A 43 -8.09 9.63 -3.68
C HIS A 43 -6.90 9.39 -4.61
N VAL A 44 -5.97 8.52 -4.24
CA VAL A 44 -4.75 8.22 -5.02
C VAL A 44 -4.52 6.74 -5.28
N SER A 45 -5.28 5.87 -4.62
CA SER A 45 -5.20 4.42 -4.79
C SER A 45 -5.75 4.00 -6.15
N LEU A 46 -5.15 2.95 -6.72
CA LEU A 46 -5.74 2.23 -7.87
C LEU A 46 -6.98 1.40 -7.50
N GLY A 47 -7.35 1.35 -6.22
CA GLY A 47 -8.59 0.69 -5.76
C GLY A 47 -8.62 -0.81 -6.00
N GLN A 48 -7.46 -1.44 -6.23
CA GLN A 48 -7.37 -2.88 -6.42
C GLN A 48 -7.75 -3.59 -5.13
N MET A 49 -8.67 -4.53 -5.27
CA MET A 49 -9.25 -5.35 -4.23
C MET A 49 -9.08 -6.82 -4.61
N SER A 50 -8.87 -7.68 -3.63
CA SER A 50 -8.93 -9.13 -3.81
C SER A 50 -10.02 -9.75 -2.94
N GLY A 51 -10.62 -10.83 -3.40
CA GLY A 51 -11.64 -11.59 -2.66
C GLY A 51 -12.08 -12.82 -3.44
N ALA A 52 -12.50 -13.86 -2.72
CA ALA A 52 -12.89 -15.14 -3.31
C ALA A 52 -14.36 -15.46 -3.02
N GLY A 53 -14.96 -16.26 -3.90
CA GLY A 53 -16.36 -16.68 -3.79
C GLY A 53 -17.37 -15.57 -4.10
N THR A 54 -16.99 -14.57 -4.90
CA THR A 54 -17.91 -13.49 -5.30
C THR A 54 -18.99 -14.00 -6.26
N ARG A 55 -20.14 -13.31 -6.32
CA ARG A 55 -21.16 -13.60 -7.35
C ARG A 55 -20.61 -13.44 -8.77
N LEU A 56 -19.67 -12.52 -8.98
CA LEU A 56 -19.06 -12.27 -10.29
C LEU A 56 -18.18 -13.45 -10.74
N GLN A 57 -17.40 -14.06 -9.83
CA GLN A 57 -16.66 -15.29 -10.13
C GLN A 57 -17.60 -16.43 -10.50
N ALA A 58 -18.68 -16.62 -9.74
CA ALA A 58 -19.68 -17.64 -10.04
C ALA A 58 -20.31 -17.44 -11.42
N HIS A 59 -20.66 -16.19 -11.77
CA HIS A 59 -21.22 -15.86 -13.09
C HIS A 59 -20.24 -16.09 -14.25
N ALA A 60 -18.94 -15.90 -13.99
CA ALA A 60 -17.86 -16.15 -14.94
C ALA A 60 -17.41 -17.63 -14.97
N GLY A 61 -18.02 -18.52 -14.19
CA GLY A 61 -17.64 -19.93 -14.10
C GLY A 61 -16.29 -20.18 -13.40
N ILE A 62 -15.82 -19.24 -12.59
CA ILE A 62 -14.57 -19.34 -11.84
C ILE A 62 -14.87 -19.96 -10.47
N ALA A 63 -14.38 -21.17 -10.24
CA ALA A 63 -14.45 -21.83 -8.94
C ALA A 63 -13.33 -21.28 -8.03
N ASP A 64 -13.72 -20.66 -6.91
CA ASP A 64 -12.80 -20.08 -5.95
C ASP A 64 -13.45 -19.99 -4.56
N ASP A 65 -12.64 -20.04 -3.51
CA ASP A 65 -13.08 -19.95 -2.13
C ASP A 65 -12.03 -19.32 -1.21
N ALA A 66 -12.40 -19.12 0.06
CA ALA A 66 -11.52 -18.51 1.05
C ALA A 66 -10.27 -19.36 1.36
N VAL A 67 -10.34 -20.68 1.20
CA VAL A 67 -9.22 -21.59 1.46
C VAL A 67 -8.18 -21.45 0.35
N ALA A 68 -8.62 -21.49 -0.91
CA ALA A 68 -7.79 -21.24 -2.07
C ALA A 68 -7.18 -19.84 -2.03
N HIS A 69 -7.95 -18.83 -1.62
CA HIS A 69 -7.43 -17.46 -1.46
C HIS A 69 -6.33 -17.39 -0.40
N LEU A 70 -6.55 -18.00 0.77
CA LEU A 70 -5.56 -18.02 1.83
C LEU A 70 -4.28 -18.74 1.38
N ALA A 71 -4.39 -19.87 0.69
CA ALA A 71 -3.24 -20.59 0.16
C ALA A 71 -2.42 -19.74 -0.82
N ASP A 72 -3.10 -18.96 -1.67
CA ASP A 72 -2.48 -18.00 -2.59
C ASP A 72 -1.74 -16.88 -1.82
N ILE A 73 -2.38 -16.30 -0.80
CA ILE A 73 -1.78 -15.27 0.06
C ILE A 73 -0.52 -15.82 0.75
N GLU A 74 -0.60 -17.02 1.34
CA GLU A 74 0.53 -17.66 2.02
C GLU A 74 1.67 -18.02 1.06
N ARG A 75 1.36 -18.46 -0.16
CA ARG A 75 2.35 -18.68 -1.21
C ARG A 75 3.09 -17.39 -1.55
N ILE A 76 2.38 -16.29 -1.77
CA ILE A 76 2.96 -15.00 -2.16
C ILE A 76 3.84 -14.43 -1.04
N ASN A 77 3.43 -14.57 0.23
CA ASN A 77 4.18 -13.98 1.35
C ASN A 77 5.09 -14.94 2.12
N GLY A 78 5.26 -16.17 1.64
CA GLY A 78 6.05 -17.20 2.33
C GLY A 78 5.50 -17.62 3.70
N GLY A 79 4.20 -17.45 3.96
CA GLY A 79 3.55 -17.77 5.23
C GLY A 79 3.88 -16.82 6.38
N THR A 80 4.38 -15.61 6.10
CA THR A 80 4.88 -14.67 7.12
C THR A 80 3.85 -13.64 7.61
N ALA A 81 2.69 -13.55 6.96
CA ALA A 81 1.57 -12.72 7.41
C ALA A 81 0.91 -13.27 8.70
N ARG A 82 0.09 -12.44 9.35
CA ARG A 82 -0.65 -12.83 10.57
C ARG A 82 -1.84 -13.71 10.22
N ARG A 83 -1.67 -15.03 10.34
CA ARG A 83 -2.71 -16.03 10.08
C ARG A 83 -4.01 -15.78 10.82
N ASP A 84 -3.95 -15.39 12.09
CA ASP A 84 -5.13 -15.05 12.90
C ASP A 84 -5.96 -13.91 12.27
N LEU A 85 -5.29 -12.88 11.75
CA LEU A 85 -5.96 -11.77 11.06
C LEU A 85 -6.44 -12.16 9.66
N LEU A 86 -5.69 -13.00 8.94
CA LEU A 86 -6.09 -13.54 7.65
C LEU A 86 -7.37 -14.40 7.77
N HIS A 87 -7.44 -15.29 8.76
CA HIS A 87 -8.65 -16.07 9.05
C HIS A 87 -9.86 -15.20 9.40
N GLN A 88 -9.61 -14.01 9.95
CA GLN A 88 -10.67 -13.05 10.23
C GLN A 88 -11.16 -12.31 8.98
N THR A 89 -10.26 -11.86 8.09
CA THR A 89 -10.66 -11.05 6.92
C THR A 89 -11.03 -11.88 5.69
N VAL A 90 -10.22 -12.87 5.30
CA VAL A 90 -10.30 -13.53 3.97
C VAL A 90 -11.67 -14.14 3.68
N PRO A 91 -12.33 -14.86 4.62
CA PRO A 91 -13.67 -15.42 4.38
C PRO A 91 -14.78 -14.40 4.12
N ARG A 92 -14.54 -13.11 4.43
CA ARG A 92 -15.53 -12.02 4.34
C ARG A 92 -15.25 -11.07 3.16
N GLN A 93 -14.15 -11.24 2.45
CA GLN A 93 -13.72 -10.32 1.40
C GLN A 93 -14.61 -10.39 0.16
N GLY A 94 -15.00 -11.61 -0.27
CA GLY A 94 -15.91 -11.79 -1.40
C GLY A 94 -17.25 -11.08 -1.20
N SER A 95 -17.87 -11.28 -0.03
CA SER A 95 -19.13 -10.61 0.32
C SER A 95 -18.98 -9.09 0.54
N THR A 96 -17.79 -8.61 0.87
CA THR A 96 -17.50 -7.16 0.91
C THR A 96 -17.49 -6.55 -0.49
N ILE A 97 -16.96 -7.28 -1.48
CA ILE A 97 -17.00 -6.86 -2.89
C ILE A 97 -18.44 -6.93 -3.43
N ASP A 98 -19.19 -7.99 -3.10
CA ASP A 98 -20.62 -8.07 -3.44
C ASP A 98 -21.43 -6.91 -2.84
N TRP A 99 -21.13 -6.52 -1.60
CA TRP A 99 -21.74 -5.35 -0.96
C TRP A 99 -21.44 -4.06 -1.71
N LEU A 100 -20.20 -3.85 -2.19
CA LEU A 100 -19.90 -2.69 -3.04
C LEU A 100 -20.73 -2.71 -4.33
N MET A 101 -20.84 -3.87 -4.98
CA MET A 101 -21.64 -4.03 -6.20
C MET A 101 -23.13 -3.76 -5.95
N ASP A 102 -23.69 -4.22 -4.83
CA ASP A 102 -25.08 -3.95 -4.44
C ASP A 102 -25.37 -2.46 -4.25
N HIS A 103 -24.34 -1.65 -3.97
CA HIS A 103 -24.43 -0.20 -3.80
C HIS A 103 -23.92 0.58 -5.03
N GLY A 104 -23.83 -0.07 -6.20
CA GLY A 104 -23.57 0.61 -7.47
C GLY A 104 -22.09 0.85 -7.77
N PHE A 105 -21.19 0.03 -7.22
CA PHE A 105 -19.77 0.05 -7.60
C PHE A 105 -19.60 -0.16 -9.11
N ASP A 106 -18.89 0.77 -9.75
CA ASP A 106 -18.61 0.73 -11.19
C ASP A 106 -17.38 -0.14 -11.49
N MET A 107 -17.57 -1.45 -11.33
CA MET A 107 -16.59 -2.49 -11.63
C MET A 107 -16.04 -2.35 -13.05
N ASP A 108 -14.72 -2.47 -13.19
CA ASP A 108 -14.09 -2.56 -14.50
C ASP A 108 -14.54 -3.84 -15.24
N PRO A 109 -14.93 -3.77 -16.53
CA PRO A 109 -15.42 -4.93 -17.28
C PRO A 109 -14.44 -6.10 -17.41
N SER A 110 -13.15 -5.87 -17.18
CA SER A 110 -12.13 -6.94 -17.20
C SER A 110 -12.08 -7.77 -15.91
N CYS A 111 -12.82 -7.37 -14.87
CA CYS A 111 -12.84 -8.08 -13.59
C CYS A 111 -13.80 -9.29 -13.61
N PRO A 112 -13.51 -10.35 -12.83
CA PRO A 112 -12.29 -10.56 -12.05
C PRO A 112 -11.10 -10.91 -12.96
N ALA A 113 -9.91 -10.48 -12.58
CA ALA A 113 -8.69 -10.74 -13.35
C ALA A 113 -7.53 -11.29 -12.52
N ILE A 114 -6.55 -11.85 -13.23
CA ILE A 114 -5.19 -12.05 -12.73
C ILE A 114 -4.40 -10.79 -13.06
N LEU A 115 -3.79 -10.19 -12.05
CA LEU A 115 -2.98 -8.98 -12.19
C LEU A 115 -1.51 -9.31 -11.93
N HIS A 116 -0.63 -8.87 -12.82
CA HIS A 116 0.82 -9.15 -12.79
C HIS A 116 1.67 -7.96 -12.31
N LEU A 117 1.04 -6.94 -11.74
CA LEU A 117 1.75 -5.78 -11.20
C LEU A 117 2.64 -6.16 -10.00
N HIS A 118 2.15 -7.11 -9.19
CA HIS A 118 2.88 -7.80 -8.14
C HIS A 118 2.80 -9.31 -8.39
N GLU A 119 3.35 -10.11 -7.48
CA GLU A 119 3.26 -11.57 -7.58
C GLU A 119 1.79 -11.99 -7.68
N ALA A 120 1.47 -12.68 -8.77
CA ALA A 120 0.09 -12.87 -9.17
C ALA A 120 -0.58 -13.99 -8.37
N TYR A 121 -1.88 -13.83 -8.13
CA TYR A 121 -2.74 -14.94 -7.72
C TYR A 121 -2.82 -16.02 -8.81
N THR A 122 -3.08 -17.27 -8.44
CA THR A 122 -3.29 -18.34 -9.43
C THR A 122 -4.71 -18.35 -9.99
N THR A 123 -5.65 -17.69 -9.32
CA THR A 123 -7.06 -17.59 -9.72
C THR A 123 -7.43 -16.13 -9.96
N ALA A 124 -8.28 -15.88 -10.96
CA ALA A 124 -8.84 -14.55 -11.21
C ALA A 124 -9.76 -14.14 -10.05
N ARG A 125 -9.21 -13.28 -9.17
CA ARG A 125 -9.83 -12.83 -7.91
C ARG A 125 -9.53 -11.37 -7.58
N THR A 126 -9.01 -10.62 -8.56
CA THR A 126 -8.69 -9.20 -8.40
C THR A 126 -9.79 -8.36 -9.05
N TYR A 127 -10.18 -7.29 -8.37
CA TYR A 127 -11.28 -6.38 -8.73
C TYR A 127 -10.81 -4.94 -8.60
N TRP A 128 -11.27 -4.07 -9.49
CA TRP A 128 -11.10 -2.63 -9.37
C TRP A 128 -12.26 -1.95 -10.08
N GLY A 129 -12.48 -0.67 -9.76
CA GLY A 129 -13.46 0.14 -10.47
C GLY A 129 -12.82 0.91 -11.61
N VAL A 130 -13.64 1.42 -12.52
CA VAL A 130 -13.20 2.18 -13.71
C VAL A 130 -12.35 3.41 -13.37
N ASN A 131 -12.46 3.95 -12.15
CA ASN A 131 -11.66 5.07 -11.64
C ASN A 131 -10.85 4.69 -10.38
N GLY A 132 -10.49 3.42 -10.23
CA GLY A 132 -9.67 2.93 -9.12
C GLY A 132 -10.26 3.21 -7.74
N GLY A 133 -9.49 3.82 -6.83
CA GLY A 133 -9.94 4.12 -5.47
C GLY A 133 -11.13 5.08 -5.41
N LEU A 134 -11.29 5.96 -6.40
CA LEU A 134 -12.42 6.87 -6.49
C LEU A 134 -13.74 6.13 -6.76
N SER A 135 -13.70 4.99 -7.44
CA SER A 135 -14.85 4.11 -7.61
C SER A 135 -15.34 3.54 -6.28
N VAL A 136 -14.41 3.18 -5.38
CA VAL A 136 -14.76 2.72 -4.02
C VAL A 136 -15.35 3.89 -3.23
N LEU A 137 -14.72 5.07 -3.31
CA LEU A 137 -15.17 6.26 -2.60
C LEU A 137 -16.58 6.70 -3.04
N LYS A 138 -16.88 6.66 -4.34
CA LYS A 138 -18.19 6.97 -4.91
C LYS A 138 -19.33 6.14 -4.30
N VAL A 139 -19.03 4.94 -3.80
CA VAL A 139 -19.99 4.08 -3.10
C VAL A 139 -19.97 4.35 -1.60
N VAL A 140 -18.80 4.34 -0.97
CA VAL A 140 -18.69 4.37 0.49
C VAL A 140 -18.99 5.75 1.07
N GLN A 141 -18.63 6.83 0.38
CA GLN A 141 -18.82 8.20 0.89
C GLN A 141 -20.30 8.56 1.06
N PRO A 142 -21.22 8.35 0.10
CA PRO A 142 -22.64 8.62 0.33
C PRO A 142 -23.24 7.79 1.47
N LEU A 143 -22.83 6.52 1.62
CA LEU A 143 -23.28 5.68 2.74
C LEU A 143 -22.78 6.21 4.08
N PHE A 144 -21.53 6.67 4.12
CA PHE A 144 -20.93 7.29 5.29
C PHE A 144 -21.63 8.60 5.66
N GLU A 145 -21.88 9.48 4.69
CA GLU A 145 -22.60 10.75 4.89
C GLU A 145 -24.03 10.50 5.40
N ASN A 146 -24.73 9.51 4.85
CA ASN A 146 -26.06 9.10 5.34
C ASN A 146 -26.02 8.55 6.78
N ALA A 147 -24.96 7.84 7.15
CA ALA A 147 -24.75 7.39 8.53
C ALA A 147 -24.45 8.58 9.46
N MET A 148 -23.61 9.53 9.02
CA MET A 148 -23.27 10.71 9.82
C MET A 148 -24.42 11.72 9.97
N ALA A 149 -25.45 11.63 9.13
CA ALA A 149 -26.69 12.39 9.26
C ALA A 149 -27.67 11.82 10.31
N GLN A 150 -27.41 10.63 10.87
CA GLN A 150 -28.28 10.04 11.89
C GLN A 150 -28.14 10.77 13.24
N PRO A 151 -29.20 10.82 14.08
CA PRO A 151 -29.16 11.53 15.36
C PRO A 151 -28.11 11.05 16.36
N ASN A 152 -27.66 9.79 16.21
CA ASN A 152 -26.62 9.17 17.04
C ASN A 152 -25.22 9.29 16.43
N ALA A 153 -25.01 10.14 15.42
CA ALA A 153 -23.72 10.28 14.75
C ALA A 153 -23.24 11.73 14.68
N SER A 154 -21.92 11.92 14.59
CA SER A 154 -21.30 13.22 14.35
C SER A 154 -19.97 13.06 13.62
N MET A 155 -19.66 14.03 12.76
CA MET A 155 -18.42 14.09 11.98
C MET A 155 -17.70 15.41 12.23
N ARG A 156 -16.38 15.37 12.47
CA ARG A 156 -15.52 16.55 12.63
C ARG A 156 -14.37 16.52 11.64
N TYR A 157 -14.43 17.37 10.62
CA TYR A 157 -13.34 17.62 9.67
C TYR A 157 -12.36 18.67 10.22
N ASN A 158 -11.19 18.81 9.59
CA ASN A 158 -10.14 19.75 9.99
C ASN A 158 -9.76 19.65 11.48
N THR A 159 -9.91 18.45 12.07
CA THR A 159 -9.75 18.20 13.49
C THR A 159 -8.69 17.14 13.69
N HIS A 160 -7.60 17.49 14.37
CA HIS A 160 -6.51 16.58 14.69
C HIS A 160 -6.77 15.89 16.03
N ALA A 161 -6.74 14.56 16.07
CA ALA A 161 -6.58 13.84 17.34
C ALA A 161 -5.10 13.85 17.72
N THR A 162 -4.78 14.39 18.91
CA THR A 162 -3.40 14.66 19.33
C THR A 162 -2.91 13.75 20.45
N ALA A 163 -3.82 13.25 21.29
CA ALA A 163 -3.48 12.31 22.35
C ALA A 163 -4.68 11.42 22.74
N LEU A 164 -4.39 10.24 23.29
CA LEU A 164 -5.37 9.37 23.94
C LEU A 164 -5.49 9.73 25.42
N LEU A 165 -6.71 9.83 25.93
CA LEU A 165 -6.99 9.95 27.36
C LEU A 165 -7.03 8.56 27.99
N THR A 166 -6.42 8.42 29.17
CA THR A 166 -6.37 7.12 29.86
C THR A 166 -6.71 7.23 31.34
N GLU A 167 -7.40 6.22 31.86
CA GLU A 167 -7.71 6.05 33.29
C GLU A 167 -7.48 4.59 33.68
N GLY A 168 -6.63 4.33 34.67
CA GLY A 168 -6.33 2.96 35.11
C GLY A 168 -5.79 2.03 34.00
N GLY A 169 -5.15 2.59 32.97
CA GLY A 169 -4.66 1.86 31.80
C GLY A 169 -5.70 1.59 30.70
N ARG A 170 -6.98 1.97 30.91
CA ARG A 170 -8.01 1.97 29.87
C ARG A 170 -7.97 3.29 29.10
N VAL A 171 -8.15 3.23 27.78
CA VAL A 171 -8.42 4.43 26.95
C VAL A 171 -9.88 4.85 27.13
N THR A 172 -10.09 6.12 27.50
CA THR A 172 -11.40 6.69 27.82
C THR A 172 -11.79 7.87 26.95
N GLY A 173 -10.97 8.27 25.98
CA GLY A 173 -11.23 9.43 25.13
C GLY A 173 -10.02 9.93 24.37
N LEU A 174 -10.15 11.14 23.82
CA LEU A 174 -9.14 11.81 23.00
C LEU A 174 -8.96 13.28 23.40
N CYS A 175 -7.76 13.80 23.24
CA CYS A 175 -7.52 15.23 23.03
C CYS A 175 -7.60 15.54 21.53
N LEU A 176 -8.29 16.61 21.18
CA LEU A 176 -8.47 17.10 19.82
C LEU A 176 -7.93 18.52 19.69
N GLU A 177 -7.50 18.88 18.50
CA GLU A 177 -7.10 20.23 18.12
C GLU A 177 -7.79 20.62 16.81
N SER A 178 -8.45 21.77 16.80
CA SER A 178 -9.10 22.36 15.62
C SER A 178 -8.96 23.87 15.69
N GLU A 179 -8.51 24.49 14.60
CA GLU A 179 -8.31 25.96 14.51
C GLU A 179 -7.44 26.53 15.65
N GLY A 180 -6.48 25.76 16.16
CA GLY A 180 -5.61 26.12 17.27
C GLY A 180 -6.25 26.03 18.66
N ALA A 181 -7.53 25.64 18.75
CA ALA A 181 -8.20 25.36 20.02
C ALA A 181 -8.08 23.87 20.37
N GLN A 182 -7.78 23.59 21.63
CA GLN A 182 -7.76 22.23 22.17
C GLN A 182 -9.05 21.91 22.90
N GLU A 183 -9.57 20.72 22.67
CA GLU A 183 -10.71 20.17 23.40
C GLU A 183 -10.46 18.70 23.76
N ALA A 184 -11.27 18.17 24.66
CA ALA A 184 -11.25 16.77 25.02
C ALA A 184 -12.64 16.17 24.83
N ILE A 185 -12.70 14.91 24.42
CA ILE A 185 -13.93 14.11 24.32
C ILE A 185 -13.74 12.76 25.01
N THR A 186 -14.81 12.20 25.57
CA THR A 186 -14.79 10.86 26.18
C THR A 186 -15.48 9.83 25.29
N ALA A 187 -15.04 8.57 25.39
CA ALA A 187 -15.55 7.46 24.61
C ALA A 187 -15.51 6.14 25.39
N ASN A 188 -16.49 5.25 25.16
CA ASN A 188 -16.38 3.87 25.67
C ASN A 188 -15.33 3.07 24.89
N ALA A 189 -15.14 3.35 23.60
CA ALA A 189 -14.07 2.79 22.78
C ALA A 189 -13.51 3.81 21.77
N VAL A 190 -12.24 3.65 21.41
CA VAL A 190 -11.54 4.42 20.39
C VAL A 190 -10.99 3.46 19.31
N VAL A 191 -11.28 3.75 18.05
CA VAL A 191 -10.74 3.03 16.89
C VAL A 191 -9.77 3.93 16.13
N LEU A 192 -8.52 3.51 16.02
CA LEU A 192 -7.51 4.14 15.18
C LEU A 192 -7.60 3.58 13.76
N ALA A 193 -8.21 4.35 12.86
CA ALA A 193 -8.37 4.07 11.43
C ALA A 193 -7.58 5.08 10.58
N THR A 194 -6.41 5.48 11.07
CA THR A 194 -5.64 6.66 10.62
C THR A 194 -4.76 6.43 9.40
N GLY A 195 -4.78 5.23 8.82
CA GLY A 195 -3.82 4.84 7.78
C GLY A 195 -2.40 4.67 8.32
N GLY A 196 -1.43 4.61 7.40
CA GLY A 196 -0.01 4.39 7.70
C GLY A 196 0.80 5.68 7.85
N TYR A 197 2.12 5.52 7.71
CA TYR A 197 3.12 6.61 7.84
C TYR A 197 3.91 6.88 6.56
N GLY A 198 3.35 6.52 5.39
CA GLY A 198 4.03 6.63 4.10
C GLY A 198 4.31 8.06 3.62
N GLY A 199 3.80 9.08 4.32
CA GLY A 199 4.12 10.50 4.12
C GLY A 199 5.10 11.07 5.14
N ASN A 200 5.71 10.22 5.99
CA ASN A 200 6.62 10.64 7.06
C ASN A 200 7.96 9.90 6.95
N ALA A 201 8.91 10.46 6.20
CA ALA A 201 10.24 9.88 5.97
C ALA A 201 10.98 9.57 7.26
N ARG A 202 10.92 10.48 8.24
CA ARG A 202 11.61 10.30 9.53
C ARG A 202 11.07 9.11 10.30
N MET A 203 9.74 8.93 10.33
CA MET A 203 9.15 7.76 10.97
C MET A 203 9.45 6.48 10.19
N PHE A 204 9.43 6.55 8.85
CA PHE A 204 9.76 5.42 8.01
C PHE A 204 11.19 4.93 8.25
N GLU A 205 12.18 5.81 8.16
CA GLU A 205 13.59 5.50 8.41
C GLU A 205 13.80 4.97 9.84
N ARG A 206 13.17 5.59 10.85
CA ARG A 206 13.24 5.14 12.25
C ARG A 206 12.75 3.69 12.44
N LEU A 207 11.73 3.28 11.69
CA LEU A 207 11.13 1.96 11.85
C LEU A 207 11.80 0.91 10.96
N THR A 208 12.15 1.23 9.72
CA THR A 208 12.64 0.25 8.74
C THR A 208 14.15 0.28 8.56
N GLY A 209 14.83 1.35 8.97
CA GLY A 209 16.24 1.60 8.67
C GLY A 209 16.52 1.85 7.19
N ARG A 210 15.50 2.24 6.41
CA ARG A 210 15.58 2.45 4.95
C ARG A 210 15.10 3.85 4.54
N PRO A 211 15.58 4.39 3.41
CA PRO A 211 15.07 5.65 2.86
C PRO A 211 13.65 5.49 2.35
N LEU A 212 12.89 6.59 2.35
CA LEU A 212 11.52 6.63 1.84
C LEU A 212 11.48 7.19 0.41
N VAL A 213 10.92 6.40 -0.50
CA VAL A 213 10.34 6.87 -1.76
C VAL A 213 8.91 6.34 -1.79
N THR A 214 7.92 7.17 -2.10
CA THR A 214 6.54 6.90 -1.72
C THR A 214 5.52 7.39 -2.74
N ALA A 215 4.47 6.59 -2.94
CA ALA A 215 3.26 7.04 -3.61
C ALA A 215 2.16 7.47 -2.62
N ALA A 216 2.39 7.35 -1.31
CA ALA A 216 1.40 7.67 -0.28
C ALA A 216 1.04 9.17 -0.22
N LEU A 217 -0.06 9.48 0.47
CA LEU A 217 -0.45 10.86 0.73
C LEU A 217 0.45 11.48 1.80
N ALA A 218 0.70 12.79 1.69
CA ALA A 218 1.42 13.54 2.72
C ALA A 218 0.70 13.49 4.09
N THR A 219 -0.62 13.29 4.10
CA THR A 219 -1.43 13.14 5.31
C THR A 219 -1.29 11.79 6.00
N SER A 220 -0.62 10.80 5.38
CA SER A 220 -0.27 9.52 6.01
C SER A 220 0.95 9.70 6.92
N THR A 221 0.77 10.39 8.04
CA THR A 221 1.86 10.85 8.92
C THR A 221 2.25 9.86 10.02
N GLY A 222 1.42 8.84 10.27
CA GLY A 222 1.61 7.89 11.38
C GLY A 222 1.10 8.38 12.74
N SER A 223 0.37 9.49 12.80
CA SER A 223 -0.11 10.09 14.07
C SER A 223 -0.89 9.12 14.96
N GLY A 224 -1.78 8.30 14.39
CA GLY A 224 -2.50 7.27 15.16
C GLY A 224 -1.59 6.18 15.73
N ILE A 225 -0.54 5.80 15.00
CA ILE A 225 0.45 4.82 15.47
C ILE A 225 1.24 5.41 16.65
N GLU A 226 1.66 6.67 16.56
CA GLU A 226 2.36 7.36 17.66
C GLU A 226 1.46 7.53 18.89
N MET A 227 0.18 7.88 18.71
CA MET A 227 -0.80 7.91 19.82
C MET A 227 -0.97 6.55 20.48
N GLY A 228 -1.14 5.47 19.70
CA GLY A 228 -1.26 4.12 20.23
C GLY A 228 -0.01 3.66 20.97
N GLN A 229 1.18 3.99 20.46
CA GLN A 229 2.45 3.71 21.12
C GLN A 229 2.61 4.49 22.43
N ALA A 230 2.18 5.75 22.48
CA ALA A 230 2.28 6.61 23.67
C ALA A 230 1.54 6.05 24.90
N VAL A 231 0.49 5.25 24.68
CA VAL A 231 -0.25 4.56 25.76
C VAL A 231 0.21 3.10 25.99
N GLY A 232 1.33 2.71 25.38
CA GLY A 232 1.96 1.41 25.57
C GLY A 232 1.69 0.37 24.48
N GLY A 233 1.08 0.76 23.35
CA GLY A 233 0.88 -0.12 22.21
C GLY A 233 2.21 -0.57 21.60
N ARG A 234 2.36 -1.87 21.33
CA ARG A 234 3.55 -2.43 20.70
C ARG A 234 3.48 -2.24 19.19
N LEU A 235 4.62 -1.92 18.57
CA LEU A 235 4.75 -1.93 17.10
C LEU A 235 5.31 -3.27 16.60
N VAL A 236 4.78 -3.76 15.49
CA VAL A 236 5.21 -5.02 14.84
C VAL A 236 5.29 -4.85 13.32
N GLY A 237 6.06 -5.73 12.66
CA GLY A 237 6.07 -5.86 11.19
C GLY A 237 7.10 -5.01 10.45
N ALA A 238 7.90 -4.20 11.15
CA ALA A 238 8.95 -3.39 10.54
C ALA A 238 10.01 -4.24 9.80
N ASP A 239 10.33 -5.42 10.35
CA ASP A 239 11.24 -6.44 9.82
C ASP A 239 10.73 -7.12 8.54
N LYS A 240 9.49 -6.85 8.12
CA LYS A 240 8.83 -7.46 6.96
C LYS A 240 8.68 -6.51 5.80
N TYR A 241 9.46 -5.43 5.78
CA TYR A 241 9.42 -4.46 4.70
C TYR A 241 9.82 -5.07 3.36
N LEU A 242 8.96 -4.89 2.35
CA LEU A 242 9.24 -5.18 0.94
C LEU A 242 8.82 -3.95 0.09
N PRO A 243 9.72 -3.38 -0.73
CA PRO A 243 9.38 -2.28 -1.63
C PRO A 243 8.64 -2.78 -2.86
N THR A 244 7.81 -1.93 -3.47
CA THR A 244 7.46 -2.09 -4.89
C THR A 244 8.68 -1.81 -5.74
N TYR A 245 8.90 -2.65 -6.76
CA TYR A 245 10.19 -2.76 -7.44
C TYR A 245 10.76 -1.46 -8.05
N ALA A 246 9.95 -0.59 -8.66
CA ALA A 246 10.53 0.61 -9.28
C ALA A 246 9.56 1.78 -9.30
N GLY A 247 10.02 2.93 -8.83
CA GLY A 247 9.42 4.24 -9.02
C GLY A 247 10.49 5.25 -9.41
N ILE A 248 10.04 6.32 -10.08
CA ILE A 248 10.88 7.48 -10.41
C ILE A 248 10.30 8.66 -9.63
N PRO A 249 11.03 9.24 -8.67
CA PRO A 249 10.57 10.41 -7.94
C PRO A 249 10.25 11.58 -8.89
N GLU A 250 9.32 12.46 -8.50
CA GLU A 250 8.96 13.64 -9.31
C GLU A 250 10.15 14.60 -9.49
N ASN A 251 11.00 14.69 -8.46
CA ASN A 251 12.23 15.46 -8.45
C ASN A 251 13.37 14.55 -7.99
N ALA A 252 14.59 14.76 -8.50
CA ALA A 252 15.72 13.86 -8.24
C ALA A 252 16.08 13.68 -6.75
N ASP A 253 15.83 14.71 -5.93
CA ASP A 253 16.03 14.71 -4.47
C ASP A 253 14.72 14.55 -3.69
N GLY A 254 13.61 14.32 -4.39
CA GLY A 254 12.29 14.15 -3.81
C GLY A 254 11.99 12.70 -3.45
N GLU A 255 10.99 12.52 -2.59
CA GLU A 255 10.52 11.21 -2.17
C GLU A 255 9.25 10.78 -2.91
N LYS A 256 8.54 11.73 -3.53
CA LYS A 256 7.21 11.49 -4.08
C LYS A 256 7.28 10.87 -5.47
N VAL A 257 6.54 9.79 -5.68
CA VAL A 257 6.31 9.15 -6.98
C VAL A 257 4.87 9.40 -7.41
N LEU A 258 4.68 9.80 -8.67
CA LEU A 258 3.37 9.79 -9.32
C LEU A 258 3.12 8.44 -9.98
N TRP A 259 1.96 7.86 -9.70
CA TRP A 259 1.62 6.56 -10.27
C TRP A 259 1.63 6.55 -11.81
N ARG A 260 1.18 7.63 -12.46
CA ARG A 260 1.21 7.73 -13.93
C ARG A 260 2.63 7.64 -14.52
N HIS A 261 3.65 7.98 -13.73
CA HIS A 261 5.04 8.02 -14.15
C HIS A 261 5.80 6.71 -13.89
N MET A 262 5.10 5.68 -13.40
CA MET A 262 5.65 4.37 -13.15
C MET A 262 6.23 3.72 -14.43
N PRO A 263 7.42 3.11 -14.34
CA PRO A 263 8.00 2.41 -15.47
C PRO A 263 7.28 1.08 -15.74
N ALA A 264 7.14 0.74 -17.02
CA ALA A 264 6.56 -0.52 -17.48
C ALA A 264 7.63 -1.63 -17.43
N LEU A 265 7.81 -2.21 -16.23
CA LEU A 265 8.80 -3.26 -15.96
C LEU A 265 8.18 -4.65 -15.78
N THR A 266 6.87 -4.83 -15.93
CA THR A 266 6.21 -6.14 -15.77
C THR A 266 6.41 -6.99 -17.03
N PRO A 267 7.18 -8.10 -17.01
CA PRO A 267 7.52 -8.87 -18.21
C PRO A 267 6.31 -9.47 -18.94
N GLN A 268 5.22 -9.75 -18.21
CA GLN A 268 3.96 -10.23 -18.78
C GLN A 268 3.26 -9.17 -19.65
N GLN A 269 3.57 -7.88 -19.46
CA GLN A 269 3.01 -6.77 -20.23
C GLN A 269 4.04 -6.19 -21.22
N ARG A 270 5.29 -6.06 -20.77
CA ARG A 270 6.40 -5.52 -21.54
C ARG A 270 7.67 -6.27 -21.18
N GLN A 271 8.12 -7.12 -22.09
CA GLN A 271 9.41 -7.79 -21.94
C GLN A 271 10.56 -6.75 -21.86
N PRO A 272 11.57 -6.98 -21.01
CA PRO A 272 12.62 -5.99 -20.75
C PRO A 272 13.63 -5.90 -21.89
N TRP A 273 14.04 -4.69 -22.26
CA TRP A 273 15.12 -4.47 -23.24
C TRP A 273 16.39 -3.92 -22.57
N GLU A 274 16.23 -3.45 -21.34
CA GLU A 274 17.21 -2.75 -20.52
C GLU A 274 17.89 -3.72 -19.54
N LEU A 275 19.02 -3.30 -18.95
CA LEU A 275 19.63 -3.96 -17.80
C LEU A 275 19.31 -3.19 -16.52
N HIS A 276 19.12 -3.92 -15.41
CA HIS A 276 18.99 -3.33 -14.08
C HIS A 276 20.30 -3.52 -13.32
N LEU A 277 21.01 -2.43 -13.11
CA LEU A 277 22.34 -2.43 -12.50
C LEU A 277 22.30 -1.79 -11.11
N ALA A 278 22.92 -2.43 -10.13
CA ALA A 278 23.16 -1.82 -8.82
C ALA A 278 24.05 -0.57 -8.95
N SER A 279 24.16 0.21 -7.87
CA SER A 279 24.96 1.45 -7.86
C SER A 279 26.43 1.25 -8.26
N ASP A 280 26.98 0.03 -8.11
CA ASP A 280 28.34 -0.31 -8.51
C ASP A 280 28.49 -0.79 -9.96
N GLY A 281 27.40 -0.86 -10.75
CA GLY A 281 27.38 -1.30 -12.14
C GLY A 281 27.20 -2.80 -12.37
N ARG A 282 27.04 -3.59 -11.30
CA ARG A 282 26.74 -5.04 -11.42
C ARG A 282 25.26 -5.28 -11.63
N ARG A 283 24.93 -6.28 -12.45
CA ARG A 283 23.58 -6.85 -12.47
C ARG A 283 23.30 -7.53 -11.13
N PHE A 284 22.07 -7.40 -10.64
CA PHE A 284 21.63 -7.99 -9.37
C PHE A 284 20.37 -8.85 -9.51
N VAL A 285 19.81 -8.92 -10.73
CA VAL A 285 18.50 -9.51 -10.99
C VAL A 285 18.42 -10.00 -12.44
N ARG A 286 17.62 -11.04 -12.64
CA ARG A 286 17.17 -11.48 -13.96
C ARG A 286 15.97 -10.64 -14.39
N GLU A 287 16.14 -9.73 -15.34
CA GLU A 287 15.10 -8.72 -15.64
C GLU A 287 13.81 -9.31 -16.23
N ASP A 288 13.88 -10.47 -16.90
CA ASP A 288 12.75 -11.13 -17.56
C ASP A 288 12.10 -12.24 -16.71
N THR A 289 12.49 -12.38 -15.43
CA THR A 289 11.84 -13.36 -14.55
C THR A 289 10.34 -13.05 -14.44
N PRO A 290 9.46 -14.05 -14.57
CA PRO A 290 8.03 -13.82 -14.41
C PRO A 290 7.65 -13.47 -12.96
N SER A 291 8.48 -13.81 -11.97
CA SER A 291 8.20 -13.46 -10.58
C SER A 291 8.48 -11.98 -10.31
N VAL A 292 7.49 -11.27 -9.81
CA VAL A 292 7.70 -9.90 -9.32
C VAL A 292 8.37 -9.96 -7.94
N ASP A 293 8.00 -10.95 -7.14
CA ASP A 293 8.53 -11.14 -5.79
C ASP A 293 10.06 -11.34 -5.79
N GLU A 294 10.59 -12.15 -6.71
CA GLU A 294 12.05 -12.33 -6.88
C GLU A 294 12.76 -11.00 -7.12
N ARG A 295 12.15 -10.10 -7.90
CA ARG A 295 12.74 -8.80 -8.26
C ARG A 295 12.66 -7.84 -7.08
N GLU A 296 11.52 -7.77 -6.39
CA GLU A 296 11.35 -6.96 -5.18
C GLU A 296 12.33 -7.38 -4.06
N HIS A 297 12.57 -8.69 -3.89
CA HIS A 297 13.57 -9.20 -2.94
C HIS A 297 15.00 -8.93 -3.37
N ALA A 298 15.32 -9.06 -4.67
CA ALA A 298 16.62 -8.68 -5.19
C ALA A 298 16.93 -7.19 -4.96
N LEU A 299 15.92 -6.32 -5.09
CA LEU A 299 16.03 -4.90 -4.77
C LEU A 299 16.20 -4.63 -3.27
N LEU A 300 15.45 -5.35 -2.43
CA LEU A 300 15.55 -5.23 -0.97
C LEU A 300 16.97 -5.53 -0.45
N ALA A 301 17.72 -6.40 -1.15
CA ALA A 301 19.10 -6.70 -0.84
C ALA A 301 20.08 -5.55 -1.13
N LEU A 302 19.68 -4.55 -1.94
CA LEU A 302 20.49 -3.36 -2.19
C LEU A 302 20.38 -2.39 -0.98
N PRO A 303 21.48 -1.78 -0.50
CA PRO A 303 21.47 -0.90 0.68
C PRO A 303 20.49 0.27 0.54
N ASP A 304 20.53 0.97 -0.59
CA ASP A 304 19.78 2.21 -0.82
C ASP A 304 18.44 1.99 -1.55
N LEU A 305 18.10 0.72 -1.86
CA LEU A 305 16.93 0.34 -2.64
C LEU A 305 16.87 1.06 -3.99
N GLN A 306 18.03 1.25 -4.61
CA GLN A 306 18.19 1.98 -5.86
C GLN A 306 18.92 1.14 -6.88
N PHE A 307 18.58 1.36 -8.14
CA PHE A 307 19.29 0.77 -9.26
C PHE A 307 19.20 1.69 -10.47
N TRP A 308 20.09 1.48 -11.43
CA TRP A 308 20.08 2.12 -12.72
C TRP A 308 19.45 1.21 -13.77
N CYS A 309 18.43 1.70 -14.46
CA CYS A 309 17.89 1.07 -15.65
C CYS A 309 18.67 1.58 -16.88
N VAL A 310 19.50 0.72 -17.46
CA VAL A 310 20.49 1.08 -18.50
C VAL A 310 20.08 0.53 -19.86
N PHE A 311 20.11 1.38 -20.89
CA PHE A 311 19.77 1.05 -22.26
C PHE A 311 20.44 1.98 -23.27
N SER A 312 20.21 1.77 -24.56
CA SER A 312 20.73 2.63 -25.64
C SER A 312 19.61 3.39 -26.35
N ASP A 313 19.98 4.46 -27.04
CA ASP A 313 19.13 5.18 -28.00
C ASP A 313 18.46 4.25 -29.02
N ALA A 314 19.18 3.21 -29.47
CA ALA A 314 18.62 2.21 -30.38
C ALA A 314 17.48 1.42 -29.73
N ILE A 315 17.67 0.99 -28.47
CA ILE A 315 16.62 0.32 -27.69
C ILE A 315 15.44 1.25 -27.44
N GLN A 316 15.67 2.51 -27.07
CA GLN A 316 14.59 3.47 -26.85
C GLN A 316 13.69 3.65 -28.08
N ARG A 317 14.28 3.59 -29.29
CA ARG A 317 13.52 3.68 -30.56
C ARG A 317 12.79 2.40 -30.93
N ALA A 318 13.35 1.23 -30.61
CA ALA A 318 12.85 -0.06 -31.05
C ALA A 318 11.87 -0.72 -30.06
N ALA A 319 12.07 -0.52 -28.76
CA ALA A 319 11.30 -1.18 -27.72
C ALA A 319 9.92 -0.52 -27.53
N PRO A 320 8.90 -1.27 -27.06
CA PRO A 320 7.69 -0.66 -26.51
C PRO A 320 8.05 0.34 -25.40
N PRO A 321 7.30 1.44 -25.20
CA PRO A 321 7.69 2.50 -24.27
C PRO A 321 7.95 2.00 -22.85
N LEU A 322 9.15 2.28 -22.33
CA LEU A 322 9.52 2.02 -20.92
C LEU A 322 8.73 2.91 -19.95
N LEU A 323 8.44 4.15 -20.36
CA LEU A 323 7.78 5.17 -19.55
C LEU A 323 6.47 5.61 -20.22
N PRO A 324 5.44 4.75 -20.27
CA PRO A 324 4.24 4.98 -21.09
C PRO A 324 3.39 6.17 -20.66
N GLY A 325 3.45 6.59 -19.39
CA GLY A 325 2.69 7.75 -18.89
C GLY A 325 3.45 9.07 -18.84
N TRP A 326 4.66 9.11 -19.42
CA TRP A 326 5.43 10.34 -19.62
C TRP A 326 5.19 10.90 -21.02
N THR A 327 4.99 12.21 -21.15
CA THR A 327 4.96 12.85 -22.47
C THR A 327 6.37 12.98 -23.05
N LYS A 328 6.46 13.23 -24.37
CA LYS A 328 7.76 13.47 -25.02
C LYS A 328 8.47 14.69 -24.44
N GLU A 329 7.72 15.73 -24.14
CA GLU A 329 8.20 16.98 -23.56
C GLU A 329 8.69 16.75 -22.12
N GLU A 330 7.93 16.00 -21.30
CA GLU A 330 8.35 15.63 -19.94
C GLU A 330 9.66 14.83 -19.96
N LEU A 331 9.78 13.86 -20.87
CA LEU A 331 11.02 13.10 -21.03
C LEU A 331 12.17 13.98 -21.51
N GLN A 332 11.95 14.87 -22.48
CA GLN A 332 12.99 15.77 -22.98
C GLN A 332 13.51 16.68 -21.86
N VAL A 333 12.61 17.23 -21.04
CA VAL A 333 12.97 18.03 -19.86
C VAL A 333 13.75 17.18 -18.86
N ALA A 334 13.31 15.95 -18.60
CA ALA A 334 14.03 15.03 -17.71
C ALA A 334 15.46 14.78 -18.18
N TRP A 335 15.65 14.33 -19.42
CA TRP A 335 16.99 14.07 -19.98
C TRP A 335 17.91 15.29 -20.01
N SER A 336 17.36 16.50 -20.08
CA SER A 336 18.16 17.73 -20.15
C SER A 336 18.54 18.27 -18.79
N ASN A 337 17.68 18.09 -17.78
CA ASN A 337 17.75 18.86 -16.54
C ASN A 337 17.85 18.01 -15.27
N ARG A 338 17.65 16.69 -15.35
CA ARG A 338 17.58 15.83 -14.17
C ARG A 338 18.83 14.96 -14.03
N PRO A 339 19.49 14.93 -12.85
CA PRO A 339 20.68 14.11 -12.62
C PRO A 339 20.38 12.61 -12.57
N ASP A 340 19.12 12.22 -12.35
CA ASP A 340 18.68 10.82 -12.38
C ASP A 340 18.32 10.32 -13.80
N PHE A 341 18.49 11.16 -14.83
CA PHE A 341 18.35 10.81 -16.24
C PHE A 341 19.64 11.13 -16.99
N VAL A 342 20.50 10.12 -17.15
CA VAL A 342 21.86 10.28 -17.68
C VAL A 342 21.93 9.83 -19.13
N THR A 343 22.61 10.63 -19.97
CA THR A 343 23.06 10.23 -21.30
C THR A 343 24.59 10.21 -21.38
N ALA A 344 25.16 9.29 -22.16
CA ALA A 344 26.60 9.20 -22.37
C ALA A 344 26.94 8.61 -23.74
N ASP A 345 28.09 8.98 -24.29
CA ASP A 345 28.54 8.51 -25.60
C ASP A 345 29.19 7.12 -25.55
N ASP A 346 29.69 6.71 -24.39
CA ASP A 346 30.37 5.43 -24.19
C ASP A 346 30.22 4.93 -22.74
N PRO A 347 30.54 3.64 -22.46
CA PRO A 347 30.41 3.07 -21.13
C PRO A 347 31.27 3.77 -20.05
N GLN A 348 32.42 4.33 -20.40
CA GLN A 348 33.30 4.99 -19.43
C GLN A 348 32.70 6.33 -18.99
N ALA A 349 32.17 7.11 -19.93
CA ALA A 349 31.42 8.32 -19.64
C ALA A 349 30.15 8.01 -18.83
N LEU A 350 29.44 6.91 -19.14
CA LEU A 350 28.27 6.50 -18.37
C LEU A 350 28.64 6.13 -16.94
N ALA A 351 29.71 5.35 -16.74
CA ALA A 351 30.20 4.99 -15.41
C ALA A 351 30.53 6.23 -14.58
N LEU A 352 31.25 7.19 -15.17
CA LEU A 352 31.60 8.44 -14.49
C LEU A 352 30.36 9.24 -14.07
N ALA A 353 29.37 9.38 -14.96
CA ALA A 353 28.17 10.18 -14.69
C ALA A 353 27.20 9.52 -13.69
N THR A 354 27.19 8.18 -13.63
CA THR A 354 26.30 7.41 -12.73
C THR A 354 26.96 6.99 -11.43
N GLY A 355 28.29 7.11 -11.33
CA GLY A 355 29.09 6.65 -10.20
C GLY A 355 29.36 5.13 -10.18
N MET A 356 29.00 4.41 -11.23
CA MET A 356 29.28 2.96 -11.35
C MET A 356 30.78 2.70 -11.50
N ASP A 357 31.21 1.49 -11.10
CA ASP A 357 32.55 1.02 -11.44
C ASP A 357 32.65 0.74 -12.95
N PRO A 358 33.62 1.33 -13.67
CA PRO A 358 33.75 1.13 -15.11
C PRO A 358 33.94 -0.34 -15.51
N THR A 359 34.66 -1.12 -14.70
CA THR A 359 34.92 -2.54 -14.96
C THR A 359 33.65 -3.36 -14.82
N HIS A 360 32.88 -3.13 -13.75
CA HIS A 360 31.60 -3.82 -13.56
C HIS A 360 30.60 -3.48 -14.66
N LEU A 361 30.47 -2.20 -15.01
CA LEU A 361 29.56 -1.77 -16.08
C LEU A 361 29.95 -2.40 -17.42
N THR A 362 31.22 -2.33 -17.82
CA THR A 362 31.70 -2.97 -19.05
C THR A 362 31.44 -4.48 -19.02
N SER A 363 31.73 -5.16 -17.90
CA SER A 363 31.46 -6.59 -17.77
C SER A 363 29.98 -6.93 -17.94
N SER A 364 29.07 -6.14 -17.35
CA SER A 364 27.62 -6.33 -17.47
C SER A 364 27.15 -6.15 -18.92
N LEU A 365 27.61 -5.10 -19.60
CA LEU A 365 27.26 -4.81 -20.99
C LEU A 365 27.80 -5.88 -21.96
N THR A 366 29.06 -6.31 -21.77
CA THR A 366 29.68 -7.36 -22.60
C THR A 366 28.99 -8.71 -22.42
N ALA A 367 28.67 -9.11 -21.19
CA ALA A 367 27.98 -10.37 -20.94
C ALA A 367 26.57 -10.37 -21.57
N TYR A 368 25.83 -9.27 -21.45
CA TYR A 368 24.52 -9.14 -22.08
C TYR A 368 24.61 -9.15 -23.62
N ALA A 369 25.60 -8.46 -24.20
CA ALA A 369 25.82 -8.46 -25.64
C ALA A 369 26.14 -9.87 -26.18
N ALA A 370 26.97 -10.64 -25.48
CA ALA A 370 27.25 -12.03 -25.83
C ALA A 370 25.98 -12.90 -25.80
N ALA A 371 25.10 -12.69 -24.83
CA ALA A 371 23.80 -13.36 -24.78
C ALA A 371 22.86 -12.97 -25.93
N CYS A 372 22.79 -11.69 -26.29
CA CYS A 372 22.03 -11.22 -27.45
C CYS A 372 22.51 -11.85 -28.77
N ASN A 373 23.81 -12.03 -28.92
CA ASN A 373 24.41 -12.59 -30.14
C ASN A 373 24.35 -14.13 -30.19
N GLY A 374 24.01 -14.78 -29.08
CA GLY A 374 24.08 -16.24 -28.94
C GLY A 374 25.50 -16.80 -28.75
N ASP A 375 26.46 -15.94 -28.42
CA ASP A 375 27.86 -16.32 -28.20
C ASP A 375 28.06 -17.00 -26.83
N ALA A 376 27.21 -16.67 -25.85
CA ALA A 376 27.22 -17.24 -24.50
C ALA A 376 25.81 -17.21 -23.87
N LEU A 377 25.60 -17.98 -22.80
CA LEU A 377 24.40 -17.86 -21.98
C LEU A 377 24.46 -16.61 -21.10
N ASP A 378 23.32 -16.00 -20.84
CA ASP A 378 23.23 -14.88 -19.91
C ASP A 378 23.58 -15.32 -18.47
N PRO A 379 24.49 -14.64 -17.75
CA PRO A 379 24.93 -15.06 -16.41
C PRO A 379 23.82 -15.11 -15.35
N MET A 380 22.72 -14.36 -15.54
CA MET A 380 21.56 -14.35 -14.64
C MET A 380 20.43 -15.26 -15.17
N GLY A 381 20.64 -15.98 -16.27
CA GLY A 381 19.65 -16.86 -16.89
C GLY A 381 18.54 -16.11 -17.65
N ARG A 382 18.77 -14.84 -18.03
CA ARG A 382 17.84 -14.09 -18.88
C ARG A 382 17.69 -14.75 -20.25
N ASN A 383 16.45 -14.87 -20.71
CA ASN A 383 16.10 -15.46 -22.01
C ASN A 383 15.78 -14.40 -23.07
N HIS A 384 15.11 -13.31 -22.67
CA HIS A 384 14.73 -12.25 -23.61
C HIS A 384 15.84 -11.20 -23.75
N CYS A 385 16.65 -11.33 -24.81
CA CYS A 385 17.81 -10.48 -25.09
C CYS A 385 17.75 -9.92 -26.52
N PRO A 386 16.83 -8.98 -26.83
CA PRO A 386 16.47 -8.61 -28.20
C PRO A 386 17.58 -7.85 -28.96
N MET A 387 18.43 -7.11 -28.25
CA MET A 387 19.49 -6.29 -28.85
C MET A 387 20.57 -5.92 -27.81
N PRO A 388 21.87 -5.90 -28.18
CA PRO A 388 22.92 -5.39 -27.31
C PRO A 388 22.73 -3.91 -26.94
N ILE A 389 23.14 -3.55 -25.71
CA ILE A 389 23.27 -2.15 -25.29
C ILE A 389 24.66 -1.65 -25.70
N ALA A 390 24.75 -1.03 -26.87
CA ALA A 390 26.00 -0.57 -27.46
C ALA A 390 25.80 0.67 -28.34
N GLY A 391 26.91 1.21 -28.84
CA GLY A 391 26.94 2.42 -29.67
C GLY A 391 26.93 3.71 -28.84
N SER A 392 26.96 4.84 -29.54
CA SER A 392 26.77 6.15 -28.91
C SER A 392 25.32 6.35 -28.47
N GLY A 393 25.12 7.16 -27.43
CA GLY A 393 23.78 7.40 -26.86
C GLY A 393 23.35 6.30 -25.88
N LEU A 394 24.23 5.94 -24.94
CA LEU A 394 23.84 5.18 -23.76
C LEU A 394 22.99 6.04 -22.84
N ARG A 395 22.05 5.40 -22.15
CA ARG A 395 21.09 6.02 -21.24
C ARG A 395 21.01 5.25 -19.95
N ALA A 396 20.85 5.97 -18.85
CA ALA A 396 20.55 5.40 -17.55
C ALA A 396 19.48 6.24 -16.83
N ILE A 397 18.51 5.57 -16.22
CA ILE A 397 17.50 6.18 -15.35
C ILE A 397 17.66 5.61 -13.95
N ARG A 398 17.84 6.46 -12.94
CA ARG A 398 17.89 6.00 -11.55
C ARG A 398 16.47 5.69 -11.08
N MET A 399 16.24 4.45 -10.71
CA MET A 399 14.97 3.95 -10.20
C MET A 399 15.10 3.56 -8.73
N HIS A 400 14.01 3.70 -8.00
CA HIS A 400 13.96 3.49 -6.57
C HIS A 400 12.90 2.45 -6.22
N GLY A 401 13.17 1.61 -5.22
CA GLY A 401 12.14 0.87 -4.52
C GLY A 401 11.21 1.85 -3.82
N MET A 402 9.90 1.66 -3.99
CA MET A 402 8.91 2.61 -3.46
C MET A 402 7.91 1.96 -2.51
N VAL A 403 7.31 2.82 -1.68
CA VAL A 403 6.34 2.46 -0.66
C VAL A 403 4.94 2.81 -1.15
N LEU A 404 4.11 1.78 -1.28
CA LEU A 404 2.65 1.90 -1.48
C LEU A 404 1.88 1.70 -0.18
N LYS A 405 2.47 0.93 0.75
CA LYS A 405 1.94 0.65 2.09
C LYS A 405 3.11 0.55 3.06
N THR A 406 2.92 1.03 4.26
CA THR A 406 3.89 0.97 5.33
C THR A 406 3.83 -0.38 6.06
N PRO A 407 4.98 -1.00 6.36
CA PRO A 407 5.01 -2.38 6.84
C PRO A 407 4.58 -2.48 8.31
N ALA A 408 5.06 -1.57 9.16
CA ALA A 408 4.86 -1.64 10.60
C ALA A 408 3.54 -0.98 11.04
N GLY A 409 3.05 -1.37 12.21
CA GLY A 409 1.94 -0.69 12.86
C GLY A 409 1.65 -1.28 14.23
N LEU A 410 0.53 -0.88 14.82
CA LEU A 410 0.10 -1.34 16.14
C LEU A 410 -0.22 -2.84 16.11
N ASP A 411 0.35 -3.58 17.06
CA ASP A 411 -0.02 -4.97 17.26
C ASP A 411 -1.44 -5.07 17.81
N VAL A 412 -2.22 -5.99 17.25
CA VAL A 412 -3.62 -6.21 17.60
C VAL A 412 -3.94 -7.68 17.82
N THR A 413 -5.00 -7.96 18.58
CA THR A 413 -5.64 -9.28 18.64
C THR A 413 -6.37 -9.60 17.33
N ASP A 414 -6.86 -10.84 17.19
CA ASP A 414 -7.83 -11.24 16.16
C ASP A 414 -9.15 -10.45 16.23
N ARG A 415 -9.41 -9.78 17.36
CA ARG A 415 -10.52 -8.85 17.55
C ARG A 415 -10.16 -7.37 17.36
N LEU A 416 -8.96 -7.10 16.84
CA LEU A 416 -8.45 -5.75 16.56
C LEU A 416 -8.22 -4.89 17.82
N GLU A 417 -8.19 -5.50 19.00
CA GLU A 417 -7.84 -4.83 20.27
C GLU A 417 -6.32 -4.57 20.29
N VAL A 418 -5.90 -3.33 20.53
CA VAL A 418 -4.47 -2.98 20.56
C VAL A 418 -3.78 -3.67 21.74
N ARG A 419 -2.61 -4.24 21.49
CA ARG A 419 -1.79 -4.93 22.49
C ARG A 419 -0.49 -4.18 22.76
N GLY A 420 -0.15 -4.10 24.03
CA GLY A 420 1.17 -3.71 24.51
C GLY A 420 1.92 -4.88 25.14
N ASP A 421 3.01 -4.56 25.84
CA ASP A 421 3.81 -5.56 26.57
C ASP A 421 3.12 -6.06 27.84
N LYS A 422 2.18 -5.28 28.38
CA LYS A 422 1.36 -5.63 29.56
C LYS A 422 0.04 -6.33 29.21
N GLY A 423 -0.17 -6.68 27.95
CA GLY A 423 -1.41 -7.27 27.44
C GLY A 423 -2.25 -6.31 26.62
N ILE A 424 -3.57 -6.54 26.55
CA ILE A 424 -4.51 -5.71 25.80
C ILE A 424 -4.65 -4.34 26.47
N ILE A 425 -4.72 -3.27 25.68
CA ILE A 425 -5.04 -1.92 26.12
C ILE A 425 -6.56 -1.74 26.04
N PRO A 426 -7.29 -1.76 27.17
CA PRO A 426 -8.75 -1.76 27.13
C PRO A 426 -9.29 -0.47 26.50
N GLY A 427 -10.30 -0.61 25.63
CA GLY A 427 -10.94 0.52 24.96
C GLY A 427 -10.22 1.03 23.72
N LEU A 428 -9.07 0.45 23.33
CA LEU A 428 -8.31 0.86 22.16
C LEU A 428 -8.28 -0.23 21.07
N TYR A 429 -8.60 0.18 19.84
CA TYR A 429 -8.63 -0.68 18.66
C TYR A 429 -7.85 -0.02 17.51
N ALA A 430 -7.35 -0.82 16.57
CA ALA A 430 -6.71 -0.32 15.36
C ALA A 430 -7.11 -1.15 14.14
N VAL A 431 -7.33 -0.49 12.99
CA VAL A 431 -7.81 -1.15 11.77
C VAL A 431 -7.28 -0.49 10.50
N GLY A 432 -7.09 -1.27 9.44
CA GLY A 432 -6.50 -0.80 8.19
C GLY A 432 -4.98 -0.69 8.30
N GLU A 433 -4.37 0.33 7.72
CA GLU A 433 -2.90 0.42 7.73
C GLU A 433 -2.32 0.84 9.11
N ALA A 434 -3.15 1.26 10.07
CA ALA A 434 -2.71 1.55 11.44
C ALA A 434 -2.16 0.31 12.18
N MET A 435 -2.56 -0.91 11.77
CA MET A 435 -2.00 -2.18 12.26
C MET A 435 -0.78 -2.66 11.45
N GLY A 436 -0.35 -1.89 10.44
CA GLY A 436 0.76 -2.20 9.56
C GLY A 436 0.38 -3.09 8.40
N GLY A 437 0.79 -2.70 7.19
CA GLY A 437 0.52 -3.46 5.96
C GLY A 437 1.16 -4.85 5.94
N ALA A 438 2.21 -5.09 6.73
CA ALA A 438 2.82 -6.41 6.85
C ALA A 438 1.97 -7.39 7.66
N ALA A 439 0.98 -6.92 8.43
CA ALA A 439 0.07 -7.80 9.14
C ALA A 439 -0.69 -8.73 8.18
N LEU A 440 -1.09 -8.23 7.01
CA LEU A 440 -1.88 -9.00 6.03
C LEU A 440 -1.08 -9.44 4.80
N SER A 441 0.10 -8.86 4.56
CA SER A 441 0.94 -9.26 3.42
C SER A 441 2.25 -9.93 3.80
N GLY A 442 2.63 -9.98 5.09
CA GLY A 442 3.92 -10.53 5.48
C GLY A 442 5.09 -9.84 4.77
N GLN A 443 6.07 -10.62 4.35
CA GLN A 443 7.23 -10.22 3.54
C GLN A 443 6.95 -10.20 2.02
N GLY A 444 5.70 -10.41 1.60
CA GLY A 444 5.31 -10.32 0.18
C GLY A 444 4.49 -9.07 -0.13
N PHE A 445 4.37 -8.76 -1.43
CA PHE A 445 3.39 -7.79 -1.90
C PHE A 445 2.13 -8.49 -2.41
N VAL A 446 1.14 -8.62 -1.53
CA VAL A 446 -0.12 -9.31 -1.83
C VAL A 446 -1.16 -8.30 -2.34
N SER A 447 -1.36 -8.23 -3.66
CA SER A 447 -2.26 -7.24 -4.27
C SER A 447 -3.70 -7.37 -3.76
N GLY A 448 -4.39 -6.25 -3.54
CA GLY A 448 -5.76 -6.24 -3.01
C GLY A 448 -5.88 -6.35 -1.48
N MET A 449 -4.83 -6.80 -0.79
CA MET A 449 -4.82 -7.01 0.68
C MET A 449 -4.59 -5.75 1.52
N SER A 450 -4.75 -4.57 0.92
CA SER A 450 -4.88 -3.30 1.65
C SER A 450 -6.33 -2.80 1.64
N VAL A 451 -6.92 -2.66 0.45
CA VAL A 451 -8.26 -2.06 0.28
C VAL A 451 -9.35 -3.00 0.78
N THR A 452 -9.40 -4.26 0.33
CA THR A 452 -10.49 -5.15 0.74
C THR A 452 -10.47 -5.40 2.24
N PRO A 453 -9.34 -5.75 2.89
CA PRO A 453 -9.33 -5.94 4.33
C PRO A 453 -9.67 -4.68 5.12
N ALA A 454 -9.27 -3.50 4.67
CA ALA A 454 -9.65 -2.25 5.34
C ALA A 454 -11.17 -2.07 5.34
N LEU A 455 -11.83 -2.29 4.20
CA LEU A 455 -13.30 -2.28 4.10
C LEU A 455 -13.91 -3.38 4.97
N THR A 456 -13.47 -4.63 4.80
CA THR A 456 -14.03 -5.81 5.47
C THR A 456 -13.89 -5.75 6.99
N LEU A 457 -12.68 -5.47 7.49
CA LEU A 457 -12.41 -5.39 8.93
C LEU A 457 -13.01 -4.14 9.54
N GLY A 458 -13.04 -3.01 8.81
CA GLY A 458 -13.74 -1.80 9.23
C GLY A 458 -15.22 -2.09 9.46
N ARG A 459 -15.91 -2.68 8.47
CA ARG A 459 -17.33 -3.05 8.59
C ARG A 459 -17.56 -4.01 9.76
N TRP A 460 -16.78 -5.08 9.82
CA TRP A 460 -16.91 -6.09 10.86
C TRP A 460 -16.72 -5.49 12.27
N LEU A 461 -15.66 -4.70 12.48
CA LEU A 461 -15.40 -4.05 13.76
C LEU A 461 -16.51 -3.08 14.15
N GLY A 462 -17.02 -2.30 13.19
CA GLY A 462 -18.16 -1.40 13.38
C GLY A 462 -19.40 -2.13 13.87
N THR A 463 -19.74 -3.27 13.26
CA THR A 463 -20.88 -4.11 13.71
C THR A 463 -20.66 -4.64 15.13
N GLU A 464 -19.49 -5.19 15.45
CA GLU A 464 -19.21 -5.79 16.76
C GLU A 464 -19.21 -4.74 17.90
N LEU A 465 -18.52 -3.62 17.70
CA LEU A 465 -18.49 -2.53 18.67
C LEU A 465 -19.85 -1.85 18.78
N GLY A 466 -20.53 -1.64 17.66
CA GLY A 466 -21.86 -1.06 17.62
C GLY A 466 -22.85 -1.82 18.51
N ARG A 467 -22.89 -3.15 18.40
CA ARG A 467 -23.78 -4.02 19.21
C ARG A 467 -23.36 -4.12 20.67
N SER A 468 -22.05 -4.28 20.94
CA SER A 468 -21.57 -4.44 22.30
C SER A 468 -21.71 -3.18 23.14
N LEU A 469 -21.54 -2.00 22.54
CA LEU A 469 -21.60 -0.73 23.23
C LEU A 469 -23.03 -0.18 23.35
N SER A 470 -23.91 -0.39 22.35
CA SER A 470 -25.31 0.06 22.45
C SER A 470 -26.11 -0.72 23.51
N SER A 471 -25.79 -2.00 23.72
CA SER A 471 -26.47 -2.86 24.72
C SER A 471 -26.16 -2.55 26.20
N HIS A 472 -25.20 -1.67 26.49
CA HIS A 472 -24.90 -1.24 27.87
C HIS A 472 -25.88 -0.17 28.37
N PHE A 473 -26.59 0.52 27.49
CA PHE A 473 -27.56 1.55 27.88
C PHE A 473 -28.86 0.95 28.45
N GLU A 474 -29.30 -0.22 27.97
CA GLU A 474 -30.53 -0.86 28.44
C GLU A 474 -30.37 -1.54 29.82
N ARG A 475 -29.18 -2.03 30.16
CA ARG A 475 -28.92 -2.68 31.46
C ARG A 475 -28.67 -1.70 32.60
N GLY A 476 -28.30 -0.46 32.31
CA GLY A 476 -28.10 0.61 33.30
C GLY A 476 -29.38 1.30 33.78
N GLN A 477 -30.53 1.01 33.17
CA GLN A 477 -31.84 1.56 33.60
C GLN A 477 -32.70 0.55 34.40
N GLN A 478 -32.17 -0.65 34.68
CA GLN A 478 -32.85 -1.68 35.48
C GLN A 478 -32.16 -1.98 36.83
N LEU A 479 -31.21 -1.14 37.25
CA LEU A 479 -30.62 -1.11 38.59
C LEU A 479 -30.81 0.29 39.16
#